data_AF-A0A507WB97-F1
#
_entry.id   AF-A0A507WB97-F1
#
_cell.length_a   1.000
_cell.length_b   1.000
_cell.length_c   1.000
_cell.angle_alpha   90.00
_cell.angle_beta   90.00
_cell.angle_gamma   90.00
#
_symmetry.space_group_name_H-M   'P 1'
#
loop_
_entity.id
_entity.type
_entity.pdbx_description
1 polymer ?
#
loop_
_entity_poly.entity_id
_entity_poly.type
_entity_poly.pdbx_seq_one_letter_code
_entity_poly.pdbx_strand_id
1 'polypeptide(L)' 'MSQITLYLDDEAEVLLRNCAQSAGLSNSKWVANLIHQYAKTQWPAEILQLAGAFPDFPLHNEQSTEIPDVQRIGF' A
#
# COMPACT_ATOMS: atom_id res chain seq x y z
N MET A 1 9.45 14.19 -20.40
CA MET A 1 9.46 13.43 -19.13
C MET A 1 9.76 14.42 -18.01
N SER A 2 9.08 14.29 -16.86
CA SER A 2 9.38 15.13 -15.69
C SER A 2 10.57 14.56 -14.94
N GLN A 3 11.43 15.41 -14.40
CA GLN A 3 12.59 15.04 -13.58
C GLN A 3 12.34 15.46 -12.14
N ILE A 4 12.65 14.56 -11.20
CA ILE A 4 12.62 14.85 -9.76
C ILE A 4 14.01 14.62 -9.18
N THR A 5 14.40 15.43 -8.20
CA THR A 5 15.58 15.22 -7.37
C THR A 5 15.11 14.76 -5.99
N LEU A 6 15.56 13.59 -5.56
CA LEU A 6 15.20 12.98 -4.29
C LEU A 6 16.46 12.90 -3.41
N TYR A 7 16.40 13.49 -2.22
CA TYR A 7 17.43 13.30 -1.20
C TYR A 7 17.12 12.01 -0.45
N LEU A 8 18.12 11.15 -0.34
CA LEU A 8 18.07 9.89 0.39
C LEU A 8 19.15 9.93 1.47
N ASP A 9 18.85 9.35 2.63
CA ASP A 9 19.90 9.00 3.58
C ASP A 9 20.67 7.77 3.07
N ASP A 10 21.81 7.49 3.72
CA ASP A 10 22.72 6.43 3.30
C ASP A 10 22.03 5.05 3.31
N GLU A 11 21.13 4.80 4.26
CA GLU A 11 20.40 3.54 4.38
C GLU A 11 19.44 3.35 3.20
N ALA A 12 18.65 4.36 2.90
CA ALA A 12 17.71 4.35 1.79
C ALA A 12 18.42 4.25 0.43
N GLU A 13 19.58 4.88 0.27
CA GLU A 13 20.39 4.74 -0.95
C GLU A 13 20.87 3.29 -1.15
N VAL A 14 21.40 2.66 -0.09
CA VAL A 14 21.86 1.27 -0.14
C VAL A 14 20.70 0.33 -0.49
N LEU A 15 19.55 0.51 0.15
CA LEU A 15 18.35 -0.28 -0.14
C LEU A 15 17.90 -0.11 -1.60
N LEU A 16 17.84 1.12 -2.10
CA LEU A 16 17.48 1.41 -3.49
C LEU A 16 18.39 0.66 -4.45
N ARG A 17 19.71 0.78 -4.28
CA ARG A 17 20.68 0.15 -5.19
C ARG A 17 20.58 -1.37 -5.18
N ASN A 18 20.46 -1.97 -4.00
CA ASN A 18 20.36 -3.42 -3.85
C ASN A 18 19.07 -3.96 -4.49
N CYS A 19 17.95 -3.31 -4.25
CA CYS A 19 16.65 -3.73 -4.80
C CYS A 19 16.56 -3.50 -6.31
N ALA A 20 17.11 -2.39 -6.82
CA ALA A 20 17.16 -2.14 -8.26
C ALA A 20 18.04 -3.19 -8.97
N GLN A 21 19.21 -3.49 -8.38
CA GLN A 21 20.12 -4.51 -8.91
C GLN A 21 19.50 -5.92 -8.89
N SER A 22 18.87 -6.32 -7.78
CA SER A 22 18.24 -7.64 -7.69
C SER A 22 17.05 -7.80 -8.65
N ALA A 23 16.35 -6.69 -8.95
CA ALA A 23 15.28 -6.65 -9.95
C ALA A 23 15.79 -6.52 -11.40
N GLY A 24 17.10 -6.31 -11.62
CA GLY A 24 17.67 -6.05 -12.95
C GLY A 24 17.19 -4.74 -13.57
N LEU A 25 16.83 -3.75 -12.76
CA LEU A 25 16.30 -2.45 -13.18
C LEU A 25 17.28 -1.32 -12.86
N SER A 26 17.17 -0.21 -13.58
CA SER A 26 17.83 1.04 -13.15
C SER A 26 17.15 1.62 -11.92
N ASN A 27 17.90 2.36 -11.09
CA ASN A 27 17.37 3.02 -9.90
C ASN A 27 16.11 3.87 -10.22
N SER A 28 16.16 4.67 -11.28
CA SER A 28 15.03 5.51 -11.69
C SER A 28 13.80 4.69 -12.09
N LYS A 29 13.99 3.56 -12.79
CA LYS A 29 12.88 2.68 -13.19
C LYS A 29 12.29 1.96 -11.98
N TRP A 30 13.13 1.51 -11.05
CA TRP A 30 12.70 0.87 -9.82
C TRP A 30 11.89 1.83 -8.93
N VAL A 31 12.36 3.06 -8.73
CA VAL A 31 11.62 4.10 -7.99
C VAL A 31 10.29 4.44 -8.68
N ALA A 32 10.29 4.59 -10.01
CA ALA A 32 9.04 4.85 -10.75
C ALA A 32 8.00 3.74 -10.54
N ASN A 33 8.43 2.48 -10.53
CA ASN A 33 7.54 1.35 -10.26
C ASN A 33 6.97 1.40 -8.83
N LEU A 34 7.77 1.78 -7.84
CA LEU A 34 7.31 1.99 -6.47
C LEU A 34 6.25 3.08 -6.37
N ILE A 35 6.45 4.21 -7.05
CA ILE A 35 5.44 5.28 -7.11
C ILE A 35 4.14 4.72 -7.69
N HIS A 36 4.19 3.96 -8.79
CA HIS A 36 3.00 3.33 -9.35
C HIS A 36 2.33 2.32 -8.42
N GLN A 37 3.09 1.64 -7.57
CA GLN A 37 2.57 0.66 -6.63
C GLN A 37 1.90 1.31 -5.42
N TYR A 38 2.54 2.33 -4.82
CA TYR A 38 2.14 2.88 -3.53
C TYR A 38 1.41 4.22 -3.61
N ALA A 39 1.54 4.98 -4.69
CA ALA A 39 0.81 6.24 -4.86
C ALA A 39 -0.63 6.02 -5.36
N LYS A 40 -1.10 4.75 -5.48
CA LYS A 40 -2.49 4.45 -5.79
C LYS A 40 -3.37 4.89 -4.63
N THR A 41 -4.22 5.86 -4.87
CA THR A 41 -5.22 6.36 -3.91
C THR A 41 -6.54 5.59 -3.97
N GLN A 42 -6.63 4.64 -4.90
CA GLN A 42 -7.83 3.86 -5.16
C GLN A 42 -7.56 2.39 -4.90
N TRP A 43 -8.56 1.70 -4.35
CA TRP A 43 -8.54 0.26 -4.18
C TRP A 43 -8.44 -0.44 -5.55
N PRO A 44 -7.66 -1.53 -5.66
CA PRO A 44 -7.67 -2.37 -6.85
C PRO A 44 -9.08 -2.89 -7.15
N ALA A 45 -9.39 -3.07 -8.43
CA ALA A 45 -10.73 -3.53 -8.86
C ALA A 45 -11.08 -4.90 -8.27
N GLU A 46 -10.08 -5.77 -8.11
CA GLU A 46 -10.21 -7.10 -7.51
C GLU A 46 -10.67 -7.00 -6.04
N ILE A 47 -10.19 -5.99 -5.31
CA ILE A 47 -10.60 -5.76 -3.91
C ILE A 47 -12.02 -5.20 -3.85
N LEU A 48 -12.38 -4.31 -4.76
CA LEU A 48 -13.76 -3.81 -4.84
C LEU A 48 -14.75 -4.93 -5.18
N GLN A 49 -14.36 -5.87 -6.05
CA GLN A 49 -15.19 -7.03 -6.41
C GLN A 49 -15.40 -8.03 -5.26
N LEU A 50 -14.54 -8.01 -4.24
CA LEU A 50 -14.72 -8.84 -3.04
C LEU A 50 -15.87 -8.33 -2.15
N ALA A 51 -16.35 -7.10 -2.32
CA ALA A 51 -17.46 -6.57 -1.55
C ALA A 51 -18.74 -7.39 -1.83
N GLY A 52 -19.25 -8.07 -0.79
CA GLY A 52 -20.43 -8.93 -0.91
C GLY A 52 -20.16 -10.30 -1.56
N ALA A 53 -18.91 -10.65 -1.87
CA ALA A 53 -18.55 -11.95 -2.44
C ALA A 53 -18.63 -13.12 -1.44
N PHE A 54 -18.82 -12.82 -0.15
CA PHE A 54 -18.92 -13.81 0.92
C PHE A 54 -20.40 -13.98 1.32
N PRO A 55 -21.10 -15.01 0.78
CA PRO A 55 -22.55 -15.18 1.01
C PRO A 55 -22.89 -15.45 2.49
N ASP A 56 -22.00 -16.13 3.21
CA ASP A 56 -22.17 -16.48 4.62
C ASP A 56 -21.48 -15.48 5.56
N PHE A 57 -21.06 -14.30 5.07
CA PHE A 57 -20.46 -13.30 5.92
C PHE A 57 -21.51 -12.84 6.95
N PRO A 58 -21.22 -12.90 8.26
CA PRO A 58 -22.16 -12.47 9.27
C PRO A 58 -22.29 -10.95 9.20
N LEU A 59 -23.25 -10.48 8.40
CA LEU A 59 -23.69 -9.09 8.45
C LEU A 59 -24.21 -8.83 9.86
N HIS A 60 -23.84 -7.68 10.42
CA HIS A 60 -24.25 -7.27 11.75
C HIS A 60 -25.77 -7.37 11.86
N ASN A 61 -26.27 -8.29 12.68
CA ASN A 61 -27.69 -8.36 12.99
C ASN A 61 -27.97 -7.36 14.12
N GLU A 62 -29.21 -6.91 14.28
CA GLU A 62 -29.60 -5.92 15.29
C GLU A 62 -29.42 -6.39 16.76
N GLN A 63 -28.82 -7.57 16.98
CA GLN A 63 -28.67 -8.22 18.28
C GLN A 63 -27.22 -8.28 18.78
N SER A 64 -26.25 -7.77 18.04
CA SER A 64 -24.87 -7.65 18.54
C SER A 64 -24.78 -6.56 19.60
N THR A 65 -24.14 -6.90 20.73
CA THR A 65 -23.75 -5.93 21.76
C THR A 65 -22.90 -4.85 21.10
N GLU A 66 -23.30 -3.57 21.21
CA GLU A 66 -22.45 -2.44 20.80
C GLU A 66 -21.10 -2.56 21.51
N ILE A 67 -20.07 -2.93 20.76
CA ILE A 67 -18.69 -2.91 21.25
C ILE A 67 -18.25 -1.45 21.13
N PRO A 68 -17.89 -0.78 22.24
CA PRO A 68 -17.44 0.59 22.19
C PRO A 68 -16.18 0.70 21.31
N ASP A 69 -16.14 1.72 20.46
CA ASP A 69 -14.98 2.01 19.62
C ASP A 69 -13.72 2.11 20.49
N VAL A 70 -12.72 1.29 20.17
CA VAL A 70 -11.44 1.32 20.86
C VAL A 70 -10.68 2.56 20.39
N GLN A 71 -10.12 3.33 21.33
CA GLN A 71 -9.35 4.51 20.96
C GLN A 71 -8.19 4.13 20.03
N ARG A 72 -8.08 4.85 18.92
CA ARG A 72 -6.95 4.72 18.01
C ARG A 72 -5.67 5.02 18.80
N ILE A 73 -4.77 4.04 18.86
CA ILE A 73 -3.45 4.23 19.45
C ILE A 73 -2.72 5.25 18.56
N GLY A 74 -2.44 6.43 19.12
CA GLY A 74 -1.69 7.49 18.44
C GLY A 74 -0.25 7.05 18.19
N PHE A 75 0.31 7.53 17.06
CA PHE A 75 1.73 7.45 16.75
C PHE A 75 2.48 8.65 17.34
#